data_AF-A0A5E4QB99-F1
#
_entry.id   AF-A0A5E4QB99-F1
#
_cell.length_a   1.000
_cell.length_b   1.000
_cell.length_c   1.000
_cell.angle_alpha   90.00
_cell.angle_beta   90.00
_cell.angle_gamma   90.00
#
_symmetry.space_group_name_H-M   'P 1'
#
loop_
_entity.id
_entity.type
_entity.pdbx_description
1 polymer ?
#
loop_
_entity_poly.entity_id
_entity_poly.type
_entity_poly.pdbx_seq_one_letter_code
_entity_poly.pdbx_strand_id
1 'polypeptide(L)'
;MADEAVSDCLFERLRLHQQRAPDATEAGRSITARINSRLTSHDKHVRQSTLEKLWNKQTGAIQMLLTILENSRDSATATYITSILRESICLKQGKGKKCSVITDTSKKKETKKAGKENKAPVATKANNSARQQCLQHFMSINGSQVAIRTLLATHSKRDGNVGSELMLHDLIWILAAISPKDPKFAMKMRMLGCVRTMHLVLKGHFTDNKLIFPLLVIMKQLAKNHGVIATYERVLVSLGFIPTARLRLCLDAIDYFSKNRICCMQIVKTGLCGVLLRVSWQKVVMY
;
A
#
# COMPACT_ATOMS: atom_id res chain seq x y z
N MET A 1 23.54 15.39 -16.21
CA MET A 1 24.91 14.96 -15.85
C MET A 1 25.21 15.15 -14.36
N ALA A 2 25.22 16.38 -13.81
CA ALA A 2 25.52 16.59 -12.38
C ALA A 2 24.54 15.88 -11.42
N ASP A 3 23.23 15.95 -11.67
CA ASP A 3 22.23 15.29 -10.81
C ASP A 3 22.31 13.76 -10.82
N GLU A 4 22.70 13.17 -11.96
CA GLU A 4 22.88 11.73 -12.07
C GLU A 4 24.07 11.28 -11.24
N ALA A 5 25.20 11.99 -11.34
CA ALA A 5 26.41 11.73 -10.55
C ALA A 5 26.15 11.83 -9.04
N VAL A 6 25.35 12.81 -8.60
CA VAL A 6 24.95 12.91 -7.18
C VAL A 6 24.12 11.69 -6.76
N SER A 7 23.26 11.18 -7.65
CA SER A 7 22.41 10.01 -7.33
C SER A 7 23.26 8.74 -7.25
N ASP A 8 24.23 8.56 -8.16
CA ASP A 8 25.18 7.44 -8.12
C ASP A 8 25.99 7.46 -6.83
N CYS A 9 26.51 8.63 -6.46
CA CYS A 9 27.24 8.81 -5.21
C CYS A 9 26.41 8.42 -3.98
N LEU A 10 25.12 8.79 -3.94
CA LEU A 10 24.23 8.45 -2.81
C LEU A 10 23.97 6.94 -2.70
N PHE A 11 23.70 6.26 -3.82
CA PHE A 11 23.47 4.81 -3.83
C PHE A 11 24.74 4.02 -3.53
N GLU A 12 25.90 4.48 -4.01
CA GLU A 12 27.19 3.87 -3.69
C GLU A 12 27.54 4.05 -2.21
N ARG A 13 27.32 5.25 -1.64
CA ARG A 13 27.46 5.48 -0.20
C ARG A 13 26.51 4.63 0.64
N LEU A 14 25.28 4.41 0.17
CA LEU A 14 24.33 3.53 0.83
C LEU A 14 24.82 2.07 0.83
N ARG A 15 25.39 1.62 -0.29
CA ARG A 15 25.99 0.29 -0.44
C ARG A 15 27.17 0.09 0.51
N LEU A 16 28.08 1.07 0.58
CA LEU A 16 29.22 1.05 1.50
C LEU A 16 28.77 1.09 2.96
N HIS A 17 27.70 1.82 3.28
CA HIS A 17 27.13 1.86 4.62
C HIS A 17 26.54 0.50 5.02
N GLN A 18 25.83 -0.19 4.12
CA GLN A 18 25.32 -1.53 4.39
C GLN A 18 26.42 -2.56 4.67
N GLN A 19 27.59 -2.41 4.02
CA GLN A 19 28.73 -3.31 4.20
C GLN A 19 29.56 -3.02 5.46
N ARG A 20 29.47 -1.82 6.02
CA ARG A 20 30.17 -1.41 7.25
C ARG A 20 29.29 -1.66 8.49
N ALA A 21 29.93 -1.85 9.64
CA ALA A 21 29.28 -2.12 10.92
C ALA A 21 28.14 -1.12 11.27
N PRO A 22 27.08 -1.58 11.97
CA PRO A 22 25.80 -0.86 12.13
C PRO A 22 25.85 0.41 13.01
N ASP A 23 27.01 0.80 13.53
CA ASP A 23 27.13 1.90 14.51
C ASP A 23 27.04 3.30 13.88
N ALA A 24 27.19 3.42 12.56
CA ALA A 24 27.12 4.70 11.85
C ALA A 24 25.68 5.16 11.54
N THR A 25 24.82 5.17 12.56
CA THR A 25 23.38 5.50 12.45
C THR A 25 23.12 6.87 11.80
N GLU A 26 23.94 7.87 12.10
CA GLU A 26 23.84 9.21 11.51
C GLU A 26 24.18 9.25 10.02
N ALA A 27 25.17 8.46 9.58
CA ALA A 27 25.51 8.33 8.18
C ALA A 27 24.36 7.71 7.38
N GLY A 28 23.77 6.62 7.88
CA GLY A 28 22.58 6.00 7.27
C GLY A 28 21.40 6.96 7.19
N ARG A 29 21.13 7.72 8.26
CA ARG A 29 20.06 8.73 8.30
C ARG A 29 20.29 9.83 7.27
N SER A 30 21.50 10.38 7.19
CA SER A 30 21.81 11.47 6.25
C SER A 30 21.70 11.04 4.78
N ILE A 31 22.16 9.82 4.45
CA ILE A 31 22.07 9.28 3.08
C ILE A 31 20.61 9.05 2.70
N THR A 32 19.84 8.37 3.57
CA THR A 32 18.42 8.08 3.31
C THR A 32 17.57 9.35 3.25
N ALA A 33 17.86 10.35 4.10
CA ALA A 33 17.21 11.66 4.05
C ALA A 33 17.45 12.37 2.70
N ARG A 34 18.69 12.34 2.17
CA ARG A 34 19.04 12.95 0.88
C ARG A 34 18.41 12.23 -0.32
N ILE A 35 18.29 10.90 -0.27
CA ILE A 35 17.56 10.15 -1.30
C ILE A 35 16.08 10.52 -1.25
N ASN A 36 15.49 10.57 -0.05
CA ASN A 36 14.09 10.94 0.13
C ASN A 36 13.81 12.38 -0.35
N SER A 37 14.69 13.34 -0.05
CA SER A 37 14.51 14.73 -0.48
C SER A 37 14.51 14.88 -2.01
N ARG A 38 15.32 14.09 -2.71
CA ARG A 38 15.31 14.02 -4.18
C ARG A 38 14.01 13.43 -4.73
N LEU A 39 13.44 12.42 -4.08
CA LEU A 39 12.15 11.86 -4.48
C LEU A 39 10.98 12.81 -4.22
N THR A 40 11.09 13.67 -3.21
CA THR A 40 10.09 14.70 -2.90
C THR A 40 10.37 16.04 -3.60
N SER A 41 11.43 16.13 -4.40
CA SER A 41 11.80 17.37 -5.10
C SER A 41 10.69 17.84 -6.05
N HIS A 42 10.55 19.16 -6.17
CA HIS A 42 9.68 19.80 -7.17
C HIS A 42 10.22 19.61 -8.60
N ASP A 43 11.52 19.34 -8.74
CA ASP A 43 12.14 19.02 -10.01
C ASP A 43 11.78 17.59 -10.45
N LYS A 44 11.01 17.50 -11.54
CA LYS A 44 10.55 16.24 -12.13
C LYS A 44 11.71 15.39 -12.64
N HIS A 45 12.78 16.00 -13.16
CA HIS A 45 13.94 15.30 -13.69
C HIS A 45 14.76 14.67 -12.56
N VAL A 46 15.00 15.42 -11.47
CA VAL A 46 15.68 14.91 -10.27
C VAL A 46 14.90 13.74 -9.67
N ARG A 47 13.58 13.87 -9.55
CA ARG A 47 12.72 12.81 -9.03
C ARG A 47 12.73 11.57 -9.93
N GLN A 48 12.58 11.75 -11.23
CA GLN A 48 12.51 10.64 -12.20
C GLN A 48 13.84 9.88 -12.30
N SER A 49 14.97 10.59 -12.42
CA SER A 49 16.30 9.97 -12.44
C SER A 49 16.60 9.18 -11.16
N THR A 50 16.11 9.65 -10.01
CA THR A 50 16.24 8.92 -8.73
C THR A 50 15.36 7.65 -8.72
N LEU A 51 14.14 7.72 -9.27
CA LEU A 51 13.23 6.57 -9.40
C LEU A 51 13.77 5.51 -10.36
N GLU A 52 14.41 5.91 -11.46
CA GLU A 52 15.00 4.98 -12.43
C GLU A 52 16.09 4.13 -11.80
N LYS A 53 16.90 4.69 -10.89
CA LYS A 53 17.89 3.92 -10.11
C LYS A 53 17.25 2.94 -9.14
N LEU A 54 16.11 3.30 -8.55
CA LEU A 54 15.35 2.42 -7.66
C LEU A 54 14.66 1.29 -8.43
N TRP A 55 14.20 1.55 -9.66
CA TRP A 55 13.55 0.54 -10.51
C TRP A 55 14.54 -0.36 -11.25
N ASN A 56 15.77 0.10 -11.46
CA ASN A 56 16.82 -0.72 -12.05
C ASN A 56 17.27 -1.81 -11.06
N LYS A 57 16.93 -3.07 -11.33
CA LYS A 57 17.30 -4.21 -10.47
C LYS A 57 18.82 -4.38 -10.30
N GLN A 58 19.62 -3.96 -11.28
CA GLN A 58 21.09 -4.10 -11.23
C GLN A 58 21.73 -3.26 -10.14
N THR A 59 21.09 -2.16 -9.72
CA THR A 59 21.60 -1.31 -8.64
C THR A 59 21.48 -1.98 -7.27
N GLY A 60 20.61 -2.98 -7.13
CA GLY A 60 20.30 -3.62 -5.85
C GLY A 60 19.63 -2.68 -4.84
N ALA A 61 19.26 -1.45 -5.22
CA ALA A 61 18.87 -0.39 -4.28
C ALA A 61 17.70 -0.77 -3.35
N ILE A 62 16.67 -1.42 -3.89
CA ILE A 62 15.52 -1.87 -3.10
C ILE A 62 15.93 -2.93 -2.06
N GLN A 63 16.82 -3.85 -2.43
CA GLN A 63 17.34 -4.86 -1.51
C GLN A 63 18.15 -4.21 -0.38
N MET A 64 19.03 -3.26 -0.71
CA MET A 64 19.83 -2.54 0.29
C MET A 64 18.92 -1.80 1.28
N LEU A 65 17.93 -1.07 0.77
CA LEU A 65 16.95 -0.35 1.59
C LEU A 65 16.17 -1.28 2.51
N LEU A 66 15.73 -2.45 2.02
CA LEU A 66 15.03 -3.43 2.84
C LEU A 66 15.93 -4.02 3.94
N THR A 67 17.18 -4.36 3.62
CA THR A 67 18.12 -4.88 4.61
C THR A 67 18.44 -3.82 5.68
N ILE A 68 18.58 -2.55 5.31
CA ILE A 68 18.76 -1.46 6.29
C ILE A 68 17.49 -1.29 7.13
N LEU A 69 16.30 -1.33 6.52
CA LEU A 69 15.03 -1.21 7.25
C LEU A 69 14.82 -2.34 8.27
N GLU A 70 15.22 -3.56 7.92
CA GLU A 70 15.09 -4.73 8.79
C GLU A 70 16.04 -4.69 10.00
N ASN A 71 17.24 -4.13 9.81
CA ASN A 71 18.28 -4.10 10.83
C ASN A 71 18.36 -2.77 11.62
N SER A 72 17.77 -1.69 11.10
CA SER A 72 17.87 -0.37 11.72
C SER A 72 16.98 -0.24 12.96
N ARG A 73 17.58 0.22 14.05
CA ARG A 73 16.86 0.65 15.26
C ARG A 73 16.48 2.14 15.21
N ASP A 74 17.01 2.89 14.24
CA ASP A 74 16.77 4.31 14.09
C ASP A 74 15.43 4.60 13.41
N SER A 75 14.49 5.17 14.17
CA SER A 75 13.15 5.48 13.68
C SER A 75 13.16 6.47 12.51
N ALA A 76 14.10 7.42 12.48
CA ALA A 76 14.18 8.41 11.41
C ALA A 76 14.61 7.75 10.09
N THR A 77 15.67 6.93 10.12
CA THR A 77 16.11 6.13 8.97
C THR A 77 14.99 5.23 8.45
N ALA A 78 14.28 4.53 9.34
CA ALA A 78 13.13 3.71 8.95
C ALA A 78 12.01 4.52 8.28
N THR A 79 11.74 5.72 8.77
CA THR A 79 10.74 6.64 8.19
C THR A 79 11.15 7.08 6.78
N TYR A 80 12.42 7.46 6.57
CA TYR A 80 12.90 7.82 5.23
C TYR A 80 12.84 6.65 4.26
N ILE A 81 13.25 5.45 4.70
CA ILE A 81 13.23 4.26 3.84
C ILE A 81 11.79 3.88 3.46
N THR A 82 10.86 3.90 4.40
CA THR A 82 9.45 3.60 4.11
C THR A 82 8.83 4.62 3.15
N SER A 83 9.15 5.91 3.28
CA SER A 83 8.77 6.95 2.31
C SER A 83 9.36 6.70 0.92
N ILE A 84 10.66 6.37 0.83
CA ILE A 84 11.33 6.00 -0.42
C ILE A 84 10.63 4.82 -1.09
N LEU A 85 10.40 3.73 -0.34
CA LEU A 85 9.75 2.52 -0.85
C LEU A 85 8.32 2.80 -1.31
N ARG A 86 7.57 3.64 -0.59
CA ARG A 86 6.23 4.07 -1.02
C ARG A 86 6.29 4.77 -2.37
N GLU A 87 7.20 5.72 -2.58
CA GLU A 87 7.30 6.42 -3.86
C GLU A 87 7.78 5.54 -5.02
N SER A 88 8.60 4.52 -4.71
CA SER A 88 9.05 3.52 -5.69
C SER A 88 7.94 2.56 -6.11
N ILE A 89 7.04 2.18 -5.20
CA ILE A 89 6.12 1.04 -5.40
C ILE A 89 4.67 1.49 -5.59
N CYS A 90 4.24 2.53 -4.89
CA CYS A 90 2.86 3.00 -4.92
C CYS A 90 2.62 3.93 -6.10
N LEU A 91 1.50 3.74 -6.79
CA LEU A 91 1.04 4.69 -7.80
C LEU A 91 0.42 5.89 -7.08
N LYS A 92 0.86 7.11 -7.42
CA LYS A 92 0.14 8.33 -7.02
C LYS A 92 -1.29 8.21 -7.57
N GLN A 93 -2.29 8.18 -6.68
CA GLN A 93 -3.68 8.26 -7.09
C GLN A 93 -3.91 9.66 -7.68
N GLY A 94 -3.81 9.78 -9.01
CA GLY A 94 -4.29 10.96 -9.72
C GLY A 94 -5.79 11.10 -9.50
N LYS A 95 -6.25 12.33 -9.25
CA LYS A 95 -7.68 12.68 -9.29
C LYS A 95 -8.27 12.12 -10.58
N GLY A 96 -9.22 11.20 -10.46
CA GLY A 96 -10.04 10.73 -11.58
C GLY A 96 -9.40 9.66 -12.47
N LYS A 97 -9.21 8.44 -11.94
CA LYS A 97 -9.46 7.24 -12.75
C LYS A 97 -9.88 6.10 -11.83
N LYS A 98 -11.11 5.64 -12.03
CA LYS A 98 -11.70 4.50 -11.31
C LYS A 98 -10.70 3.34 -11.36
N CYS A 99 -10.40 2.79 -10.19
CA CYS A 99 -9.64 1.55 -10.06
C CYS A 99 -10.52 0.42 -10.62
N SER A 100 -10.51 0.23 -11.94
CA SER A 100 -11.04 -0.98 -12.55
C SER A 100 -10.14 -2.12 -12.12
N VAL A 101 -10.66 -2.93 -11.20
CA VAL A 101 -10.16 -4.26 -10.90
C VAL A 101 -9.95 -4.98 -12.23
N ILE A 102 -8.70 -5.28 -12.56
CA ILE A 102 -8.39 -6.17 -13.68
C ILE A 102 -8.78 -7.56 -13.21
N THR A 103 -9.93 -8.01 -13.65
CA THR A 103 -10.36 -9.40 -13.54
C THR A 103 -9.99 -10.05 -14.86
N ASP A 104 -8.91 -10.83 -14.88
CA ASP A 104 -8.56 -11.66 -16.03
C ASP A 104 -9.62 -12.76 -16.16
N THR A 105 -10.50 -12.63 -17.15
CA THR A 105 -11.22 -13.77 -17.72
C THR A 105 -11.21 -13.63 -19.24
N SER A 106 -10.37 -14.44 -19.85
CA SER A 106 -10.31 -14.76 -21.27
C SER A 106 -11.69 -15.15 -21.84
N LYS A 107 -12.17 -14.41 -22.85
CA LYS A 107 -12.95 -14.93 -23.98
C LYS A 107 -12.96 -13.92 -25.14
N LYS A 108 -12.54 -14.42 -26.29
CA LYS A 108 -12.35 -13.76 -27.60
C LYS A 108 -13.70 -13.38 -28.23
N LYS A 109 -13.89 -12.12 -28.64
CA LYS A 109 -14.72 -11.76 -29.81
C LYS A 109 -14.42 -10.33 -30.33
N GLU A 110 -13.76 -10.29 -31.49
CA GLU A 110 -13.72 -9.21 -32.49
C GLU A 110 -15.17 -8.87 -32.97
N THR A 111 -15.64 -7.66 -33.33
CA THR A 111 -15.07 -6.52 -34.07
C THR A 111 -16.03 -5.29 -34.10
N LYS A 112 -15.46 -4.06 -34.22
CA LYS A 112 -16.00 -2.72 -34.66
C LYS A 112 -17.04 -2.01 -33.75
N LYS A 113 -17.00 -0.69 -33.49
CA LYS A 113 -16.47 0.49 -34.20
C LYS A 113 -16.37 1.72 -33.25
N ALA A 114 -15.58 2.73 -33.67
CA ALA A 114 -15.64 4.16 -33.31
C ALA A 114 -14.82 4.71 -32.09
N GLY A 115 -13.56 5.05 -32.37
CA GLY A 115 -13.01 6.43 -32.27
C GLY A 115 -13.17 7.27 -31.00
N LYS A 116 -12.11 7.31 -30.18
CA LYS A 116 -11.50 8.55 -29.66
C LYS A 116 -10.13 8.22 -29.05
N GLU A 117 -9.05 8.58 -29.74
CA GLU A 117 -7.68 8.40 -29.28
C GLU A 117 -7.44 9.17 -27.97
N ASN A 118 -7.41 8.47 -26.84
CA ASN A 118 -6.77 8.98 -25.64
C ASN A 118 -5.28 8.62 -25.70
N LYS A 119 -4.48 9.45 -26.38
CA LYS A 119 -3.01 9.44 -26.30
C LYS A 119 -2.58 9.82 -24.88
N ALA A 120 -2.57 8.86 -23.96
CA ALA A 120 -1.80 8.99 -22.72
C ALA A 120 -0.29 9.02 -23.09
N PRO A 121 0.49 10.00 -22.61
CA PRO A 121 1.88 10.16 -23.02
C PRO A 121 2.70 8.90 -22.67
N VAL A 122 3.49 8.43 -23.63
CA VAL A 122 4.27 7.16 -23.59
C VAL A 122 5.11 7.02 -22.32
N ALA A 123 5.68 8.12 -21.82
CA ALA A 123 6.44 8.17 -20.57
C ALA A 123 5.63 7.73 -19.33
N THR A 124 4.33 8.01 -19.29
CA THR A 124 3.46 7.61 -18.15
C THR A 124 3.19 6.10 -18.16
N LYS A 125 3.14 5.47 -19.34
CA LYS A 125 2.98 4.01 -19.48
C LYS A 125 4.26 3.28 -19.08
N ALA A 126 5.43 3.76 -19.50
CA ALA A 126 6.74 3.20 -19.15
C ALA A 126 7.03 3.30 -17.64
N ASN A 127 6.74 4.44 -17.01
CA ASN A 127 6.90 4.59 -15.56
C ASN A 127 5.99 3.65 -14.77
N ASN A 128 4.80 3.34 -15.29
CA ASN A 128 3.91 2.39 -14.67
C ASN A 128 4.45 0.96 -14.79
N SER A 129 4.99 0.54 -15.95
CA SER A 129 5.57 -0.80 -16.10
C SER A 129 6.81 -0.99 -15.23
N ALA A 130 7.71 0.00 -15.16
CA ALA A 130 8.88 -0.03 -14.29
C ALA A 130 8.50 -0.18 -12.81
N ARG A 131 7.50 0.57 -12.33
CA ARG A 131 6.95 0.39 -10.98
C ARG A 131 6.38 -1.01 -10.75
N GLN A 132 5.66 -1.58 -11.71
CA GLN A 132 5.13 -2.94 -11.56
C GLN A 132 6.26 -3.96 -11.45
N GLN A 133 7.31 -3.83 -12.26
CA GLN A 133 8.50 -4.69 -12.19
C GLN A 133 9.24 -4.53 -10.85
N CYS A 134 9.38 -3.30 -10.36
CA CYS A 134 9.95 -3.01 -9.05
C CYS A 134 9.13 -3.64 -7.93
N LEU A 135 7.80 -3.55 -7.99
CA LEU A 135 6.92 -4.18 -7.01
C LEU A 135 7.01 -5.71 -7.03
N GLN A 136 7.09 -6.33 -8.21
CA GLN A 136 7.32 -7.77 -8.33
C GLN A 136 8.67 -8.17 -7.72
N HIS A 137 9.72 -7.39 -7.98
CA HIS A 137 11.02 -7.62 -7.37
C HIS A 137 10.97 -7.47 -5.85
N PHE A 138 10.34 -6.42 -5.33
CA PHE A 138 10.12 -6.21 -3.89
C PHE A 138 9.44 -7.41 -3.22
N MET A 139 8.46 -8.04 -3.89
CA MET A 139 7.80 -9.24 -3.37
C MET A 139 8.71 -10.48 -3.41
N SER A 140 9.55 -10.61 -4.44
CA SER A 140 10.50 -11.74 -4.57
C SER A 140 11.58 -11.77 -3.48
N ILE A 141 11.92 -10.60 -2.93
CA ILE A 141 12.94 -10.44 -1.89
C ILE A 141 12.34 -10.32 -0.47
N ASN A 142 11.17 -10.89 -0.24
CA ASN A 142 10.45 -10.88 1.03
C ASN A 142 10.10 -9.49 1.59
N GLY A 143 10.11 -8.44 0.77
CA GLY A 143 9.79 -7.08 1.22
C GLY A 143 8.40 -6.94 1.86
N SER A 144 7.44 -7.79 1.48
CA SER A 144 6.12 -7.80 2.14
C SER A 144 6.19 -8.27 3.59
N GLN A 145 7.06 -9.22 3.93
CA GLN A 145 7.25 -9.65 5.31
C GLN A 145 7.95 -8.57 6.14
N VAL A 146 8.98 -7.93 5.58
CA VAL A 146 9.67 -6.81 6.24
C VAL A 146 8.68 -5.69 6.54
N ALA A 147 7.89 -5.24 5.56
CA ALA A 147 6.88 -4.20 5.75
C ALA A 147 5.85 -4.55 6.83
N ILE A 148 5.41 -5.82 6.91
CA ILE A 148 4.49 -6.29 7.95
C ILE A 148 5.14 -6.23 9.34
N ARG A 149 6.39 -6.68 9.48
CA ARG A 149 7.12 -6.63 10.75
C ARG A 149 7.37 -5.19 11.21
N THR A 150 7.77 -4.30 10.29
CA THR A 150 7.95 -2.87 10.60
C THR A 150 6.64 -2.23 11.05
N LEU A 151 5.52 -2.58 10.42
CA LEU A 151 4.20 -2.09 10.80
C LEU A 151 3.80 -2.52 12.22
N LEU A 152 4.04 -3.78 12.57
CA LEU A 152 3.82 -4.29 13.92
C LEU A 152 4.67 -3.54 14.96
N ALA A 153 5.96 -3.36 14.66
CA ALA A 153 6.88 -2.64 15.54
C ALA A 153 6.50 -1.16 15.72
N THR A 154 5.94 -0.54 14.67
CA THR A 154 5.51 0.87 14.69
C THR A 154 4.23 1.05 15.49
N HIS A 155 3.19 0.25 15.21
CA HIS A 155 1.89 0.36 15.85
C HIS A 155 1.91 -0.03 17.34
N SER A 156 2.90 -0.80 17.79
CA SER A 156 2.99 -1.24 19.19
C SER A 156 3.48 -0.12 20.13
N LYS A 157 4.04 0.97 19.61
CA LYS A 157 4.54 2.09 20.42
C LYS A 157 3.36 2.96 20.87
N ARG A 158 3.15 3.05 22.18
CA ARG A 158 2.02 3.77 22.82
C ARG A 158 2.12 5.29 22.66
N ASP A 159 3.34 5.81 22.50
CA ASP A 159 3.62 7.24 22.34
C ASP A 159 3.84 7.55 20.85
N GLY A 160 2.75 7.83 20.14
CA GLY A 160 2.78 8.18 18.73
C GLY A 160 3.45 9.53 18.52
N ASN A 161 4.64 9.54 17.92
CA ASN A 161 5.23 10.75 17.39
C ASN A 161 4.83 10.95 15.91
N VAL A 162 5.01 12.16 15.38
CA VAL A 162 4.65 12.49 13.98
C VAL A 162 5.37 11.55 12.99
N GLY A 163 6.60 11.15 13.28
CA GLY A 163 7.36 10.22 12.45
C GLY A 163 6.75 8.81 12.39
N SER A 164 6.27 8.27 13.53
CA SER A 164 5.61 6.97 13.57
C SER A 164 4.27 6.97 12.82
N GLU A 165 3.53 8.07 12.88
CA GLU A 165 2.29 8.22 12.09
C GLU A 165 2.57 8.29 10.59
N LEU A 166 3.58 9.06 10.16
CA LEU A 166 3.99 9.10 8.75
C LEU A 166 4.45 7.73 8.25
N MET A 167 5.26 7.03 9.05
CA MET A 167 5.72 5.68 8.72
C MET A 167 4.54 4.69 8.67
N LEU A 168 3.59 4.78 9.60
CA LEU A 168 2.36 3.99 9.58
C LEU A 168 1.60 4.21 8.27
N HIS A 169 1.39 5.47 7.88
CA HIS A 169 0.73 5.83 6.64
C HIS A 169 1.44 5.22 5.44
N ASP A 170 2.76 5.36 5.36
CA ASP A 170 3.55 4.86 4.24
C ASP A 170 3.50 3.33 4.14
N LEU A 171 3.60 2.63 5.27
CA LEU A 171 3.49 1.17 5.35
C LEU A 171 2.11 0.68 4.92
N ILE A 172 1.02 1.35 5.32
CA ILE A 172 -0.33 1.02 4.88
C ILE A 172 -0.43 1.15 3.35
N TRP A 173 0.13 2.19 2.76
CA TRP A 173 0.13 2.38 1.29
C TRP A 173 0.92 1.28 0.57
N ILE A 174 2.09 0.91 1.09
CA ILE A 174 2.91 -0.18 0.55
C ILE A 174 2.15 -1.50 0.60
N LEU A 175 1.57 -1.85 1.76
CA LEU A 175 0.79 -3.08 1.92
C LEU A 175 -0.46 -3.09 1.03
N ALA A 176 -1.14 -1.96 0.87
CA ALA A 176 -2.27 -1.86 -0.04
C ALA A 176 -1.86 -2.09 -1.50
N ALA A 177 -0.66 -1.64 -1.90
CA ALA A 177 -0.15 -1.87 -3.26
C ALA A 177 0.25 -3.33 -3.52
N ILE A 178 0.75 -4.02 -2.49
CA ILE A 178 1.19 -5.43 -2.54
C ILE A 178 0.01 -6.39 -2.45
N SER A 179 -0.94 -6.11 -1.56
CA SER A 179 -1.99 -7.05 -1.16
C SER A 179 -2.81 -7.65 -2.32
N PRO A 180 -3.20 -6.92 -3.39
CA PRO A 180 -3.93 -7.54 -4.50
C PRO A 180 -3.06 -8.40 -5.42
N LYS A 181 -1.72 -8.28 -5.36
CA LYS A 181 -0.77 -8.94 -6.26
C LYS A 181 -0.01 -10.09 -5.62
N ASP A 182 0.08 -10.12 -4.29
CA ASP A 182 0.70 -11.23 -3.56
C ASP A 182 -0.37 -12.27 -3.16
N PRO A 183 -0.45 -13.43 -3.83
CA PRO A 183 -1.47 -14.44 -3.52
C PRO A 183 -1.30 -15.05 -2.11
N LYS A 184 -0.08 -14.98 -1.53
CA LYS A 184 0.23 -15.48 -0.19
C LYS A 184 0.13 -14.37 0.87
N PHE A 185 -0.32 -13.16 0.51
CA PHE A 185 -0.38 -12.00 1.39
C PHE A 185 -1.15 -12.28 2.69
N ALA A 186 -2.37 -12.81 2.57
CA ALA A 186 -3.22 -13.09 3.73
C ALA A 186 -2.59 -14.12 4.68
N MET A 187 -1.91 -15.13 4.13
CA MET A 187 -1.19 -16.13 4.92
C MET A 187 -0.01 -15.50 5.67
N LYS A 188 0.79 -14.65 5.01
CA LYS A 188 1.91 -13.92 5.64
C LYS A 188 1.41 -13.02 6.79
N MET A 189 0.34 -12.27 6.57
CA MET A 189 -0.28 -11.42 7.59
C MET A 189 -0.75 -12.21 8.82
N ARG A 190 -1.26 -13.44 8.63
CA ARG A 190 -1.66 -14.33 9.71
C ARG A 190 -0.46 -14.90 10.47
N MET A 191 0.52 -15.46 9.76
CA MET A 191 1.70 -16.07 10.36
C MET A 191 2.51 -15.06 11.19
N LEU A 192 2.51 -13.78 10.79
CA LEU A 192 3.16 -12.71 11.53
C LEU A 192 2.27 -12.07 12.61
N GLY A 193 1.02 -12.51 12.78
CA GLY A 193 0.10 -11.96 13.80
C GLY A 193 -0.44 -10.56 13.48
N CYS A 194 -0.28 -10.05 12.26
CA CYS A 194 -0.63 -8.67 11.88
C CYS A 194 -2.13 -8.44 11.64
N VAL A 195 -2.92 -9.52 11.53
CA VAL A 195 -4.37 -9.42 11.29
C VAL A 195 -5.07 -8.57 12.37
N ARG A 196 -4.78 -8.79 13.66
CA ARG A 196 -5.38 -7.99 14.75
C ARG A 196 -4.98 -6.52 14.66
N THR A 197 -3.70 -6.25 14.41
CA THR A 197 -3.17 -4.89 14.24
C THR A 197 -3.88 -4.17 13.09
N MET A 198 -4.13 -4.84 11.96
CA MET A 198 -4.86 -4.21 10.84
C MET A 198 -6.29 -3.82 11.20
N HIS A 199 -6.97 -4.61 12.02
CA HIS A 199 -8.29 -4.24 12.53
C HIS A 199 -8.24 -3.02 13.46
N LEU A 200 -7.22 -2.94 14.33
CA LEU A 200 -7.03 -1.80 15.23
C LEU A 200 -6.71 -0.52 14.45
N VAL A 201 -5.80 -0.59 13.48
CA VAL A 201 -5.47 0.52 12.57
C VAL A 201 -6.72 0.99 11.83
N LEU A 202 -7.51 0.06 11.26
CA LEU A 202 -8.76 0.43 10.60
C LEU A 202 -9.75 1.11 11.56
N LYS A 203 -9.88 0.60 12.79
CA LYS A 203 -10.73 1.23 13.81
C LYS A 203 -10.22 2.61 14.25
N GLY A 204 -8.92 2.84 14.27
CA GLY A 204 -8.33 4.13 14.65
C GLY A 204 -8.43 5.18 13.54
N HIS A 205 -8.32 4.76 12.28
CA HIS A 205 -8.19 5.67 11.12
C HIS A 205 -9.35 5.55 10.12
N PHE A 206 -10.52 5.05 10.52
CA PHE A 206 -11.67 4.90 9.60
C PHE A 206 -12.21 6.24 9.08
N THR A 207 -12.03 7.32 9.84
CA THR A 207 -12.40 8.68 9.45
C THR A 207 -11.36 9.35 8.56
N ASP A 208 -10.12 8.82 8.49
CA ASP A 208 -9.06 9.39 7.65
C ASP A 208 -9.31 9.08 6.17
N ASN A 209 -9.68 10.13 5.44
CA ASN A 209 -9.94 10.11 4.01
C ASN A 209 -8.76 9.57 3.18
N LYS A 210 -7.52 9.74 3.65
CA LYS A 210 -6.31 9.31 2.94
C LYS A 210 -6.01 7.82 3.15
N LEU A 211 -6.40 7.24 4.28
CA LEU A 211 -6.07 5.86 4.65
C LEU A 211 -7.21 4.87 4.48
N ILE A 212 -8.46 5.33 4.53
CA ILE A 212 -9.63 4.43 4.45
C ILE A 212 -9.59 3.54 3.20
N PHE A 213 -9.22 4.09 2.05
CA PHE A 213 -9.16 3.31 0.80
C PHE A 213 -8.05 2.23 0.85
N PRO A 214 -6.76 2.57 1.11
CA PRO A 214 -5.71 1.57 1.33
C PRO A 214 -6.08 0.49 2.35
N LEU A 215 -6.68 0.87 3.48
CA LEU A 215 -7.06 -0.06 4.54
C LEU A 215 -8.15 -1.04 4.08
N LEU A 216 -9.19 -0.55 3.40
CA LEU A 216 -10.24 -1.42 2.85
C LEU A 216 -9.70 -2.40 1.81
N VAL A 217 -8.72 -1.99 0.99
CA VAL A 217 -8.06 -2.90 0.04
C VAL A 217 -7.34 -4.04 0.79
N ILE A 218 -6.60 -3.73 1.85
CA ILE A 218 -5.93 -4.74 2.69
C ILE A 218 -6.96 -5.68 3.33
N MET A 219 -8.01 -5.12 3.94
CA MET A 219 -9.05 -5.91 4.61
C MET A 219 -9.78 -6.85 3.67
N LYS A 220 -10.07 -6.42 2.43
CA LYS A 220 -10.64 -7.27 1.38
C LYS A 220 -9.77 -8.49 1.11
N GLN A 221 -8.45 -8.35 1.10
CA GLN A 221 -7.53 -9.47 0.89
C GLN A 221 -7.42 -10.39 2.11
N LEU A 222 -7.46 -9.84 3.32
CA LEU A 222 -7.43 -10.63 4.56
C LEU A 222 -8.67 -11.51 4.73
N ALA A 223 -9.83 -10.97 4.35
CA ALA A 223 -11.11 -11.62 4.55
C ALA A 223 -11.36 -12.83 3.64
N LYS A 224 -10.48 -13.11 2.67
CA LYS A 224 -10.44 -14.38 1.94
C LYS A 224 -10.36 -15.60 2.87
N ASN A 225 -9.86 -15.45 4.10
CA ASN A 225 -9.53 -16.58 4.98
C ASN A 225 -10.09 -16.50 6.43
N HIS A 226 -11.20 -15.78 6.68
CA HIS A 226 -11.95 -15.65 7.97
C HIS A 226 -11.43 -14.62 9.00
N GLY A 227 -12.37 -13.96 9.70
CA GLY A 227 -12.14 -13.13 10.91
C GLY A 227 -12.43 -11.63 10.78
N VAL A 228 -12.66 -11.13 9.57
CA VAL A 228 -12.68 -9.68 9.29
C VAL A 228 -14.06 -9.02 9.41
N ILE A 229 -15.13 -9.84 9.40
CA ILE A 229 -16.52 -9.40 9.24
C ILE A 229 -17.03 -8.54 10.40
N ALA A 230 -16.72 -8.90 11.65
CA ALA A 230 -17.15 -8.14 12.83
C ALA A 230 -16.57 -6.70 12.86
N THR A 231 -15.44 -6.46 12.19
CA THR A 231 -14.89 -5.10 12.08
C THR A 231 -15.57 -4.31 10.97
N TYR A 232 -15.98 -4.97 9.88
CA TYR A 232 -16.76 -4.33 8.81
C TYR A 232 -18.11 -3.81 9.30
N GLU A 233 -18.74 -4.50 10.26
CA GLU A 233 -19.98 -4.02 10.88
C GLU A 233 -19.81 -2.64 11.51
N ARG A 234 -18.81 -2.48 12.38
CA ARG A 234 -18.53 -1.20 13.05
C ARG A 234 -18.13 -0.12 12.04
N VAL A 235 -17.37 -0.47 11.02
CA VAL A 235 -16.97 0.47 9.95
C VAL A 235 -18.19 0.92 9.14
N LEU A 236 -19.10 0.01 8.79
CA LEU A 236 -20.33 0.36 8.07
C LEU A 236 -21.24 1.28 8.88
N VAL A 237 -21.44 0.98 10.17
CA VAL A 237 -22.23 1.84 11.06
C VAL A 237 -21.60 3.23 11.15
N SER A 238 -20.28 3.31 11.25
CA SER A 238 -19.57 4.59 11.42
C SER A 238 -19.43 5.41 10.14
N LEU A 239 -19.47 4.79 8.95
CA LEU A 239 -19.49 5.50 7.67
C LEU A 239 -20.81 6.24 7.42
N GLY A 240 -21.86 5.89 8.17
CA GLY A 240 -23.21 6.30 7.88
C GLY A 240 -23.73 5.66 6.59
N PHE A 241 -25.02 5.84 6.35
CA PHE A 241 -25.75 5.19 5.27
C PHE A 241 -25.76 6.00 3.96
N ILE A 242 -24.95 7.05 3.88
CA ILE A 242 -24.84 7.96 2.73
C ILE A 242 -24.10 7.26 1.57
N PRO A 243 -24.60 7.33 0.32
CA PRO A 243 -23.99 6.69 -0.85
C PRO A 243 -22.66 7.34 -1.25
N THR A 244 -21.59 7.01 -0.51
CA THR A 244 -20.22 7.44 -0.78
C THR A 244 -19.43 6.34 -1.49
N ALA A 245 -18.32 6.71 -2.15
CA ALA A 245 -17.39 5.74 -2.74
C ALA A 245 -16.84 4.73 -1.71
N ARG A 246 -16.72 5.15 -0.44
CA ARG A 246 -16.28 4.30 0.69
C ARG A 246 -17.30 3.24 1.03
N LEU A 247 -18.57 3.64 1.11
CA LEU A 247 -19.67 2.71 1.35
C LEU A 247 -19.75 1.69 0.21
N ARG A 248 -19.64 2.11 -1.06
CA ARG A 248 -19.62 1.18 -2.20
C ARG A 248 -18.50 0.15 -2.09
N LEU A 249 -17.28 0.56 -1.75
CA LEU A 249 -16.16 -0.38 -1.58
C LEU A 249 -16.35 -1.33 -0.39
N CYS A 250 -16.95 -0.86 0.72
CA CYS A 250 -17.31 -1.73 1.83
C CYS A 250 -18.36 -2.75 1.42
N LEU A 251 -19.38 -2.33 0.68
CA LEU A 251 -20.41 -3.22 0.14
C LEU A 251 -19.84 -4.21 -0.87
N ASP A 252 -18.92 -3.80 -1.75
CA ASP A 252 -18.23 -4.70 -2.69
C ASP A 252 -17.37 -5.75 -1.96
N ALA A 253 -16.78 -5.38 -0.81
CA ALA A 253 -16.07 -6.34 0.04
C ALA A 253 -17.05 -7.32 0.70
N ILE A 254 -18.22 -6.86 1.14
CA ILE A 254 -19.25 -7.70 1.74
C ILE A 254 -19.91 -8.63 0.70
N ASP A 255 -20.18 -8.14 -0.51
CA ASP A 255 -20.61 -8.98 -1.64
C ASP A 255 -19.57 -10.06 -1.97
N TYR A 256 -18.29 -9.74 -1.82
CA TYR A 256 -17.25 -10.74 -1.95
C TYR A 256 -17.29 -11.77 -0.80
N PHE A 257 -17.54 -11.33 0.45
CA PHE A 257 -17.66 -12.23 1.60
C PHE A 257 -18.89 -13.13 1.53
N SER A 258 -19.99 -12.64 0.97
CA SER A 258 -21.23 -13.42 0.80
C SER A 258 -21.10 -14.56 -0.21
N LYS A 259 -19.99 -14.65 -0.94
CA LYS A 259 -19.68 -15.79 -1.83
C LYS A 259 -18.99 -16.95 -1.10
N ASN A 260 -18.52 -16.75 0.14
CA ASN A 260 -17.92 -17.80 0.96
C ASN A 260 -18.87 -18.19 2.10
N ARG A 261 -19.30 -19.47 2.14
CA ARG A 261 -20.30 -20.00 3.10
C ARG A 261 -19.99 -19.68 4.57
N ILE A 262 -18.72 -19.78 4.97
CA ILE A 262 -18.30 -19.52 6.35
C ILE A 262 -18.39 -18.02 6.67
N CYS A 263 -18.03 -17.19 5.70
CA CYS A 263 -18.16 -15.73 5.81
C CYS A 263 -19.64 -15.31 5.85
N CYS A 264 -20.53 -15.91 5.06
CA CYS A 264 -21.98 -15.68 5.15
C CYS A 264 -22.52 -15.96 6.54
N MET A 265 -22.15 -17.10 7.12
CA MET A 265 -22.59 -17.50 8.44
C MET A 265 -22.11 -16.51 9.52
N GLN A 266 -20.91 -15.96 9.37
CA GLN A 266 -20.39 -14.91 10.25
C GLN A 266 -21.09 -13.56 10.03
N ILE A 267 -21.45 -13.19 8.79
CA ILE A 267 -22.24 -12.00 8.46
C ILE A 267 -23.59 -12.03 9.17
N VAL A 268 -24.26 -13.19 9.15
CA VAL A 268 -25.53 -13.39 9.84
C VAL A 268 -25.34 -13.32 11.36
N LYS A 269 -24.35 -14.02 11.91
CA LYS A 269 -24.08 -14.05 13.36
C LYS A 269 -23.67 -12.69 13.95
N THR A 270 -22.98 -11.86 13.17
CA THR A 270 -22.53 -10.53 13.60
C THR A 270 -23.61 -9.47 13.45
N GLY A 271 -24.80 -9.79 12.92
CA GLY A 271 -25.86 -8.78 12.75
C GLY A 271 -25.62 -7.80 11.58
N LEU A 272 -24.59 -8.04 10.75
CA LEU A 272 -24.28 -7.21 9.58
C LEU A 272 -25.46 -7.14 8.60
N CYS A 273 -26.27 -8.19 8.51
CA CYS A 273 -27.51 -8.20 7.73
C CYS A 273 -28.47 -7.06 8.12
N GLY A 274 -28.61 -6.76 9.42
CA GLY A 274 -29.47 -5.68 9.90
C GLY A 274 -28.92 -4.29 9.57
N VAL A 275 -27.59 -4.14 9.45
CA VAL A 275 -26.95 -2.91 8.98
C VAL A 275 -27.17 -2.75 7.48
N LEU A 276 -26.99 -3.81 6.69
CA LEU A 276 -27.22 -3.80 5.23
C LEU A 276 -28.66 -3.46 4.87
N LEU A 277 -29.65 -3.98 5.60
CA LEU A 277 -31.06 -3.63 5.40
C LEU A 277 -31.32 -2.13 5.60
N ARG A 278 -30.69 -1.52 6.62
CA ARG A 278 -30.79 -0.06 6.85
C ARG A 278 -30.13 0.76 5.75
N VAL A 279 -28.98 0.31 5.21
CA VAL A 279 -28.34 0.93 4.04
C VAL A 279 -29.29 0.90 2.82
N SER A 280 -29.91 -0.25 2.57
CA SER A 280 -30.83 -0.43 1.44
C SER A 280 -32.09 0.40 1.59
N TRP A 281 -32.64 0.50 2.81
CA TRP A 281 -33.83 1.31 3.09
C TRP A 281 -33.60 2.81 2.87
N GLN A 282 -32.46 3.35 3.32
CA GLN A 282 -32.14 4.76 3.07
C GLN A 282 -31.94 5.10 1.59
N LYS A 283 -31.42 4.15 0.79
CA LYS A 283 -31.37 4.35 -0.68
C LYS A 283 -32.76 4.45 -1.27
N VAL A 284 -33.72 3.64 -0.81
CA VAL A 284 -35.12 3.66 -1.31
C VAL A 284 -35.84 4.94 -0.88
N VAL A 285 -35.56 5.49 0.30
CA VAL A 285 -36.20 6.73 0.79
C VAL A 285 -35.64 8.01 0.13
N MET A 286 -34.45 7.94 -0.49
CA MET A 286 -33.85 9.08 -1.21
C MET A 286 -34.15 9.12 -2.71
N TYR A 287 -35.02 8.23 -3.22
CA TYR A 287 -35.54 8.25 -4.59
C TYR A 287 -37.05 8.46 -4.61
#